data_AF-A0AB39VDR6-F1
#
_entry.id   AF-A0AB39VDR6-F1
#
_cell.length_a   1.000
_cell.length_b   1.000
_cell.length_c   1.000
_cell.angle_alpha   90.00
_cell.angle_beta   90.00
_cell.angle_gamma   90.00
#
_symmetry.space_group_name_H-M   'P 1'
#
loop_
_entity.id
_entity.type
_entity.pdbx_description
1 polymer ?
#
loop_
_entity_poly.entity_id
_entity_poly.type
_entity_poly.pdbx_seq_one_letter_code
_entity_poly.pdbx_strand_id
1 'polypeptide(L)' 'MKNLAILIILMLTVISCSYFEGAERTMKERGYECMYTYKGELQGCNYIK' A
#
# COMPACT_ATOMS: atom_id res chain seq x y z
N MET A 1 13.26 2.19 -33.54
CA MET A 1 13.27 1.19 -32.45
C MET A 1 13.50 1.80 -31.06
N LYS A 2 14.45 2.73 -30.87
CA LYS A 2 14.77 3.33 -29.55
C LYS A 2 13.57 4.05 -28.88
N ASN A 3 12.74 4.73 -29.67
CA ASN A 3 11.56 5.44 -29.17
C ASN A 3 10.48 4.49 -28.63
N LEU A 4 10.40 3.27 -29.17
CA LEU A 4 9.43 2.27 -28.73
C LEU A 4 9.79 1.72 -27.33
N ALA A 5 11.08 1.51 -27.08
CA ALA A 5 11.56 1.08 -25.77
C ALA A 5 11.30 2.14 -24.68
N ILE A 6 11.48 3.43 -25.00
CA ILE A 6 11.20 4.53 -24.07
C ILE A 6 9.71 4.60 -23.72
N LEU A 7 8.83 4.42 -24.70
CA LEU A 7 7.38 4.36 -24.49
C LEU A 7 6.96 3.21 -23.57
N ILE A 8 7.54 2.03 -23.76
CA ILE A 8 7.24 0.85 -22.93
C ILE A 8 7.68 1.09 -21.47
N ILE A 9 8.85 1.68 -21.25
CA ILE A 9 9.37 1.98 -19.91
C ILE A 9 8.47 3.00 -19.21
N LEU A 10 8.05 4.07 -19.91
CA LEU A 10 7.11 5.05 -19.38
C LEU A 10 5.79 4.42 -18.94
N MET A 11 5.20 3.56 -19.76
CA MET A 11 3.96 2.87 -19.42
C MET A 11 4.11 1.98 -18.17
N LEU A 12 5.22 1.25 -18.05
CA LEU A 12 5.50 0.42 -16.88
C LEU A 12 5.65 1.26 -15.60
N THR A 13 6.33 2.41 -15.67
CA THR A 13 6.47 3.30 -14.51
C THR A 13 5.14 3.88 -14.04
N VAL A 14 4.27 4.30 -14.95
CA VAL A 14 2.94 4.84 -14.62
C VAL A 14 2.06 3.78 -13.94
N ILE A 15 2.07 2.55 -14.46
CA ILE A 15 1.32 1.44 -13.87
C ILE A 15 1.82 1.16 -12.45
N SER A 16 3.14 1.11 -12.23
CA SER A 16 3.72 0.85 -10.91
C SER A 16 3.36 1.91 -9.87
N CYS A 17 3.31 3.20 -10.24
CA CYS A 17 2.90 4.28 -9.34
C CYS A 17 1.41 4.17 -8.98
N SER A 18 0.54 3.87 -9.95
CA SER A 18 -0.90 3.71 -9.69
C SER A 18 -1.22 2.50 -8.80
N TYR A 19 -0.45 1.42 -8.92
CA TYR A 19 -0.61 0.22 -8.09
C TYR A 19 -0.21 0.48 -6.62
N PHE A 20 0.84 1.28 -6.41
CA PHE A 20 1.28 1.64 -5.07
C PHE A 20 0.26 2.52 -4.33
N GLU A 21 -0.34 3.49 -5.02
CA GLU A 21 -1.43 4.29 -4.44
C GLU A 21 -2.66 3.44 -4.09
N GLY A 22 -3.02 2.46 -4.91
CA GLY A 22 -4.11 1.52 -4.62
C GLY A 22 -3.84 0.64 -3.40
N ALA A 23 -2.60 0.18 -3.25
CA ALA A 23 -2.17 -0.57 -2.08
C ALA A 23 -2.19 0.29 -0.80
N GLU A 24 -1.73 1.55 -0.87
CA GLU A 24 -1.82 2.46 0.27
C GLU A 24 -3.26 2.80 0.64
N ARG A 25 -4.15 3.01 -0.34
CA ARG A 25 -5.57 3.29 -0.09
C ARG A 25 -6.27 2.11 0.57
N THR A 26 -6.07 0.90 0.04
CA THR A 26 -6.63 -0.32 0.65
C THR A 26 -6.12 -0.56 2.07
N MET A 27 -4.86 -0.23 2.35
CA MET A 27 -4.28 -0.30 3.70
C MET A 27 -4.85 0.76 4.65
N LYS A 28 -5.09 1.99 4.17
CA LYS A 28 -5.71 3.06 4.96
C LYS A 28 -7.21 2.81 5.22
N GLU A 29 -7.93 2.31 4.23
CA GLU A 29 -9.37 2.03 4.34
C GLU A 29 -9.67 0.79 5.21
N ARG A 30 -8.76 -0.20 5.23
CA ARG A 30 -8.88 -1.37 6.13
C ARG A 30 -8.91 -1.02 7.60
N GLY A 31 -8.29 0.09 7.99
CA GLY A 31 -8.17 0.51 9.38
C GLY A 31 -7.11 -0.29 10.16
N TYR A 32 -6.86 0.18 11.38
CA TYR A 32 -5.91 -0.42 12.31
C TYR A 32 -6.66 -1.12 13.44
N GLU A 33 -6.24 -2.33 13.78
CA GLU A 33 -6.68 -3.02 14.97
C GLU A 33 -5.58 -2.92 16.03
N CYS A 34 -5.91 -2.25 17.13
CA CYS A 34 -5.04 -2.14 18.28
C CYS A 34 -5.40 -3.23 19.29
N MET A 35 -4.41 -4.03 19.66
CA MET A 35 -4.55 -5.07 20.66
C MET A 35 -4.24 -4.49 22.03
N TYR A 36 -5.12 -4.77 22.99
CA TYR A 36 -4.98 -4.35 24.38
C TYR A 36 -4.86 -5.57 25.29
N THR A 37 -4.13 -5.46 26.39
CA THR A 37 -4.13 -6.48 27.45
C THR A 37 -5.46 -6.47 28.19
N TYR A 38 -5.72 -7.49 29.02
CA TYR A 38 -6.87 -7.50 29.94
C TYR A 38 -6.89 -6.29 30.89
N LYS A 39 -5.73 -5.67 31.14
CA LYS A 39 -5.59 -4.45 31.95
C LYS A 39 -5.72 -3.15 31.13
N GLY A 40 -5.95 -3.24 29.82
CA GLY A 40 -6.08 -2.09 28.92
C GLY A 40 -4.75 -1.52 28.42
N GLU A 41 -3.62 -2.21 28.60
CA GLU A 41 -2.32 -1.75 28.11
C GLU A 41 -2.18 -2.05 26.61
N LEU A 42 -1.63 -1.12 25.84
CA LEU A 42 -1.43 -1.29 24.40
C LEU A 42 -0.33 -2.33 24.13
N GLN A 43 -0.70 -3.45 23.52
CA GLN A 43 0.28 -4.46 23.05
C GLN A 43 0.83 -4.13 21.66
N GLY A 44 0.03 -3.46 20.82
CA GLY A 44 0.45 -3.01 19.50
C GLY A 44 -0.75 -2.77 18.57
N CYS A 45 -0.54 -2.00 17.51
CA CYS A 45 -1.54 -1.76 16.47
C CYS A 45 -1.05 -2.33 15.15
N ASN A 46 -1.86 -3.18 14.53
CA ASN A 46 -1.58 -3.79 13.24
C ASN A 46 -2.62 -3.37 12.22
N TYR A 47 -2.24 -3.43 10.94
CA TYR A 47 -3.21 -3.32 9.86
C TYR A 47 -4.19 -4.48 9.93
N ILE A 48 -5.48 -4.18 9.79
CA ILE A 48 -6.54 -5.19 9.69
C ILE A 48 -6.28 -5.99 8.40
N LYS A 49 -6.14 -7.31 8.54
CA LYS A 49 -5.61 -8.19 7.49
C LYS A 49 -6.64 -8.53 6.41
#